data_AF-A0A5A7SPR9-F1
#
_entry.id   AF-A0A5A7SPR9-F1
#
_cell.length_a   1.000
_cell.length_b   1.000
_cell.length_c   1.000
_cell.angle_alpha   90.00
_cell.angle_beta   90.00
_cell.angle_gamma   90.00
#
_symmetry.space_group_name_H-M   'P 1'
#
loop_
_entity.id
_entity.type
_entity.pdbx_description
1 polymer ?
#
loop_
_entity_poly.entity_id
_entity_poly.type
_entity_poly.pdbx_seq_one_letter_code
_entity_poly.pdbx_strand_id
1 'polypeptide(L)'
;MQVKEKTEERKWKTTKVSLKDHICIPNFPTELSSYEYDAYFDEYSTKTATKPFSQAIPLWEIHVFNYPTTHATCSVIFKVHHSIADGFCLMNTLLSCLKRADDPSLPLTFPSRQRSKQPKNKLDFCRLSHFPARFFSSVSNFVLNFGWSIMKNTFVEDDPTPIKPQEDSMQLVKPIAISTMTFSLDQIKQIKNKLNASVNDVLTGIIFLGVRLYMQEHNPESSEANSSALILLNTRKAKAYKSVKEMVKKDSDAPWGNKIAFLPVPIPKLIDSPVVSSTPLEFVEKVKEKITLQRSPLSVFLAAKVFEILKNVTGPEIGAKLFKRKLKNSSIMISNLIGPVEKMALVNRPVKGLYFTVPGMPQSLMITIVSYMGDLRIVFGGEKCFINQQKLKVCIEDAFQRIQTSIKQKL
;
A
#
# COMPACT_ATOMS: atom_id res chain seq x y z
N MET A 1 -20.69 17.31 4.07
CA MET A 1 -21.16 16.82 2.76
C MET A 1 -20.47 17.59 1.65
N GLN A 2 -20.14 16.95 0.54
CA GLN A 2 -19.62 17.65 -0.64
C GLN A 2 -20.80 18.19 -1.45
N VAL A 3 -20.78 19.47 -1.80
CA VAL A 3 -21.84 20.14 -2.57
C VAL A 3 -21.22 20.76 -3.81
N LYS A 4 -21.89 20.67 -4.96
CA LYS A 4 -21.49 21.33 -6.22
C LYS A 4 -22.20 22.69 -6.28
N GLU A 5 -21.43 23.79 -6.38
CA GLU A 5 -21.99 25.13 -6.61
C GLU A 5 -22.32 25.35 -8.09
N LYS A 6 -23.03 26.45 -8.39
CA LYS A 6 -23.38 26.85 -9.78
C LYS A 6 -22.16 27.04 -10.68
N THR A 7 -20.99 27.31 -10.10
CA THR A 7 -19.70 27.51 -10.76
C THR A 7 -18.90 26.22 -11.00
N GLU A 8 -19.53 25.05 -10.86
CA GLU A 8 -18.92 23.71 -10.93
C GLU A 8 -17.88 23.36 -9.84
N GLU A 9 -17.51 24.32 -9.00
CA GLU A 9 -16.64 24.06 -7.85
C GLU A 9 -17.34 23.19 -6.79
N ARG A 10 -16.61 22.20 -6.26
CA ARG A 10 -17.07 21.34 -5.17
C ARG A 10 -16.54 21.86 -3.83
N LYS A 11 -17.44 22.15 -2.88
CA LYS A 11 -17.09 22.59 -1.53
C LYS A 11 -17.63 21.65 -0.45
N TRP A 12 -16.95 21.65 0.70
CA TRP A 12 -17.40 20.91 1.88
C TRP A 12 -18.32 21.79 2.72
N LYS A 13 -19.55 21.34 2.96
CA LYS A 13 -20.53 22.01 3.82
C LYS A 13 -20.87 21.14 5.02
N THR A 14 -21.00 21.75 6.20
CA THR A 14 -21.52 21.10 7.40
C THR A 14 -22.95 20.63 7.14
N THR A 15 -23.27 19.40 7.54
CA THR A 15 -24.62 18.83 7.38
C THR A 15 -25.02 18.07 8.63
N LYS A 16 -26.33 17.92 8.85
CA LYS A 16 -26.86 16.98 9.84
C LYS A 16 -26.62 15.56 9.33
N VAL A 17 -26.27 14.65 10.24
CA VAL A 17 -25.94 13.26 9.94
C VAL A 17 -26.98 12.37 10.59
N SER A 18 -27.65 11.52 9.81
CA SER A 18 -28.52 10.45 10.30
C SER A 18 -27.74 9.13 10.25
N LEU A 19 -27.46 8.54 11.41
CA LEU A 19 -26.67 7.29 11.48
C LEU A 19 -27.32 6.13 10.74
N LYS A 20 -28.66 6.08 10.69
CA LYS A 20 -29.42 5.02 10.00
C LYS A 20 -29.10 4.96 8.52
N ASP A 21 -28.75 6.09 7.91
CA ASP A 21 -28.47 6.19 6.47
C ASP A 21 -27.05 5.71 6.12
N HIS A 22 -26.19 5.57 7.14
CA HIS A 22 -24.79 5.16 6.98
C HIS A 22 -24.52 3.71 7.40
N ILE A 23 -25.42 3.09 8.16
CA ILE A 23 -25.27 1.72 8.65
C ILE A 23 -26.01 0.77 7.70
N CYS A 24 -25.25 -0.09 7.03
CA CYS A 24 -25.77 -1.11 6.12
C CYS A 24 -25.64 -2.49 6.77
N ILE A 25 -26.75 -3.20 6.91
CA ILE A 25 -26.77 -4.58 7.40
C ILE A 25 -27.33 -5.44 6.26
N PRO A 26 -26.51 -6.24 5.56
CA PRO A 26 -27.01 -7.12 4.53
C PRO A 26 -27.83 -8.26 5.13
N ASN A 27 -28.80 -8.75 4.36
CA ASN A 27 -29.62 -9.90 4.73
C ASN A 27 -29.30 -11.07 3.79
N PHE A 28 -28.85 -12.18 4.36
CA PHE A 28 -28.51 -13.44 3.68
C PHE A 28 -29.26 -14.61 4.34
N PRO A 29 -29.41 -15.76 3.64
CA PRO A 29 -30.03 -16.94 4.21
C PRO A 29 -29.38 -17.36 5.54
N THR A 30 -30.20 -17.82 6.47
CA THR A 30 -29.78 -18.33 7.78
C THR A 30 -29.38 -19.81 7.69
N GLU A 31 -28.67 -20.31 8.71
CA GLU A 31 -28.33 -21.74 8.85
C GLU A 31 -27.37 -22.31 7.80
N LEU A 32 -26.58 -21.45 7.16
CA LEU A 32 -25.50 -21.88 6.29
C LEU A 32 -24.22 -22.20 7.08
N SER A 33 -23.35 -22.99 6.47
CA SER A 33 -22.01 -23.24 7.01
C SER A 33 -21.12 -21.98 6.94
N SER A 34 -20.09 -21.93 7.78
CA SER A 34 -19.13 -20.81 7.74
C SER A 34 -18.39 -20.68 6.42
N TYR A 35 -18.19 -21.77 5.68
CA TYR A 35 -17.56 -21.75 4.35
C TYR A 35 -18.48 -21.11 3.30
N GLU A 36 -19.78 -21.34 3.38
CA GLU A 36 -20.75 -20.68 2.50
C GLU A 36 -20.83 -19.18 2.82
N TYR A 37 -20.80 -18.81 4.10
CA TYR A 37 -20.74 -17.40 4.50
C TYR A 37 -19.45 -16.69 4.07
N ASP A 38 -18.32 -17.40 3.92
CA ASP A 38 -17.12 -16.82 3.33
C ASP A 38 -17.38 -16.35 1.90
N ALA A 39 -18.06 -17.16 1.08
CA ALA A 39 -18.40 -16.79 -0.30
C ALA A 39 -19.34 -15.57 -0.36
N TYR A 40 -20.35 -15.53 0.50
CA TYR A 40 -21.23 -14.36 0.63
C TYR A 40 -20.48 -13.11 1.08
N PHE A 41 -19.55 -13.24 2.02
CA PHE A 41 -18.72 -12.14 2.49
C PHE A 41 -17.79 -11.61 1.39
N ASP A 42 -17.16 -12.50 0.63
CA ASP A 42 -16.26 -12.14 -0.47
C ASP A 42 -17.01 -11.42 -1.61
N GLU A 43 -18.19 -11.90 -1.99
CA GLU A 43 -19.03 -11.23 -2.97
C GLU A 43 -19.51 -9.86 -2.45
N TYR A 44 -20.00 -9.83 -1.21
CA TYR A 44 -20.53 -8.61 -0.60
C TYR A 44 -19.45 -7.52 -0.44
N SER A 45 -18.27 -7.90 0.05
CA SER A 45 -17.14 -6.98 0.25
C SER A 45 -16.64 -6.42 -1.09
N THR A 46 -16.52 -7.28 -2.10
CA THR A 46 -16.13 -6.90 -3.46
C THR A 46 -17.13 -5.94 -4.12
N LYS A 47 -18.42 -6.24 -4.02
CA LYS A 47 -19.50 -5.38 -4.54
C LYS A 47 -19.56 -4.05 -3.79
N THR A 48 -19.38 -4.08 -2.48
CA THR A 48 -19.37 -2.89 -1.63
C THR A 48 -18.19 -1.97 -1.95
N ALA A 49 -17.01 -2.54 -2.20
CA ALA A 49 -15.80 -1.82 -2.54
C ALA A 49 -15.91 -1.05 -3.87
N THR A 50 -16.63 -1.59 -4.86
CA THR A 50 -16.79 -0.95 -6.18
C THR A 50 -18.05 -0.09 -6.30
N LYS A 51 -19.03 -0.26 -5.41
CA LYS A 51 -20.26 0.54 -5.41
C LYS A 51 -19.95 2.03 -5.16
N PRO A 52 -20.33 2.95 -6.06
CA PRO A 52 -20.17 4.40 -5.83
C PRO A 52 -20.93 4.86 -4.58
N PHE A 53 -20.42 5.88 -3.90
CA PHE A 53 -21.13 6.52 -2.81
C PHE A 53 -22.34 7.31 -3.32
N SER A 54 -23.43 7.26 -2.55
CA SER A 54 -24.53 8.19 -2.72
C SER A 54 -24.04 9.62 -2.49
N GLN A 55 -24.36 10.52 -3.42
CA GLN A 55 -24.04 11.94 -3.28
C GLN A 55 -25.01 12.66 -2.31
N ALA A 56 -26.06 11.98 -1.83
CA ALA A 56 -27.07 12.57 -0.95
C ALA A 56 -26.65 12.58 0.54
N ILE A 57 -25.64 11.78 0.91
CA ILE A 57 -25.15 11.65 2.28
C ILE A 57 -23.64 11.92 2.35
N PRO A 58 -23.08 12.21 3.54
CA PRO A 58 -21.63 12.21 3.74
C PRO A 58 -20.97 10.93 3.20
N LEU A 59 -19.78 11.05 2.61
CA LEU A 59 -19.14 9.99 1.82
C LEU A 59 -18.45 8.91 2.68
N TRP A 60 -19.19 8.31 3.60
CA TRP A 60 -18.76 7.18 4.43
C TRP A 60 -19.94 6.25 4.73
N GLU A 61 -19.67 4.96 4.85
CA GLU A 61 -20.65 3.89 5.11
C GLU A 61 -20.01 2.88 6.08
N ILE A 62 -20.82 2.28 6.96
CA ILE A 62 -20.42 1.17 7.84
C ILE A 62 -21.29 -0.02 7.48
N HIS A 63 -20.67 -1.11 7.07
CA HIS A 63 -21.39 -2.34 6.76
C HIS A 63 -21.12 -3.38 7.85
N VAL A 64 -22.19 -3.91 8.45
CA VAL A 64 -22.09 -4.92 9.52
C VAL A 64 -22.55 -6.26 8.96
N PHE A 65 -21.59 -7.11 8.60
CA PHE A 65 -21.84 -8.46 8.14
C PHE A 65 -21.93 -9.39 9.37
N ASN A 66 -23.15 -9.61 9.84
CA ASN A 66 -23.43 -10.35 11.07
C ASN A 66 -23.68 -11.84 10.83
N TYR A 67 -22.81 -12.50 10.07
CA TYR A 67 -22.85 -13.94 9.82
C TYR A 67 -21.47 -14.56 10.08
N PRO A 68 -21.41 -15.76 10.67
CA PRO A 68 -20.15 -16.39 11.08
C PRO A 68 -19.39 -16.97 9.87
N THR A 69 -18.32 -16.29 9.50
CA THR A 69 -17.29 -16.74 8.53
C THR A 69 -16.28 -17.68 9.18
N THR A 70 -15.48 -18.38 8.39
CA THR A 70 -14.37 -19.23 8.93
C THR A 70 -13.34 -18.39 9.70
N HIS A 71 -13.27 -17.09 9.40
CA HIS A 71 -12.31 -16.18 10.00
C HIS A 71 -12.86 -15.43 11.22
N ALA A 72 -14.15 -15.08 11.26
CA ALA A 72 -14.74 -14.28 12.33
C ALA A 72 -16.25 -14.52 12.49
N THR A 73 -16.77 -14.34 13.71
CA THR A 73 -18.21 -14.45 14.01
C THR A 73 -19.04 -13.30 13.44
N CYS A 74 -18.41 -12.16 13.19
CA CYS A 74 -19.00 -10.96 12.62
C CYS A 74 -17.89 -10.11 12.00
N SER A 75 -18.17 -9.48 10.87
CA SER A 75 -17.23 -8.63 10.13
C SER A 75 -17.81 -7.23 9.94
N VAL A 76 -16.97 -6.21 10.12
CA VAL A 76 -17.37 -4.81 9.93
C VAL A 76 -16.51 -4.18 8.84
N ILE A 77 -17.15 -3.59 7.83
CA ILE A 77 -16.47 -2.89 6.72
C ILE A 77 -16.72 -1.40 6.89
N PHE A 78 -15.63 -0.65 7.08
CA PHE A 78 -15.66 0.82 7.05
C PHE A 78 -15.28 1.28 5.64
N LYS A 79 -16.23 1.87 4.93
CA LYS A 79 -16.02 2.37 3.58
C LYS A 79 -16.03 3.89 3.63
N VAL A 80 -14.91 4.52 3.25
CA VAL A 80 -14.76 5.98 3.32
C VAL A 80 -14.15 6.51 2.03
N HIS A 81 -14.69 7.59 1.48
CA HIS A 81 -14.19 8.16 0.24
C HIS A 81 -12.84 8.88 0.44
N HIS A 82 -11.86 8.61 -0.42
CA HIS A 82 -10.48 9.11 -0.29
C HIS A 82 -10.33 10.64 -0.49
N SER A 83 -11.40 11.34 -0.89
CA SER A 83 -11.41 12.82 -0.88
C SER A 83 -11.45 13.40 0.53
N ILE A 84 -11.82 12.61 1.54
CA ILE A 84 -11.91 13.04 2.94
C ILE A 84 -10.51 13.15 3.55
N ALA A 85 -9.72 12.08 3.44
CA ALA A 85 -8.34 12.02 3.90
C ALA A 85 -7.61 10.80 3.32
N ASP A 86 -6.30 10.73 3.56
CA ASP A 86 -5.50 9.59 3.13
C ASP A 86 -5.62 8.40 4.08
N GLY A 87 -5.09 7.24 3.65
CA GLY A 87 -5.12 6.01 4.44
C GLY A 87 -4.52 6.17 5.85
N PHE A 88 -3.53 7.05 6.05
CA PHE A 88 -2.98 7.30 7.38
C PHE A 88 -4.01 7.99 8.29
N CYS A 89 -4.65 9.06 7.83
CA CYS A 89 -5.69 9.76 8.60
C CYS A 89 -6.93 8.90 8.84
N LEU A 90 -7.34 8.14 7.82
CA LEU A 90 -8.52 7.27 7.91
C LEU A 90 -8.29 6.12 8.89
N MET A 91 -7.14 5.45 8.82
CA MET A 91 -6.78 4.43 9.81
C MET A 91 -6.67 5.02 11.21
N ASN A 92 -6.12 6.22 11.35
CA ASN A 92 -6.05 6.89 12.64
C ASN A 92 -7.45 7.16 13.24
N THR A 93 -8.38 7.58 12.40
CA THR A 93 -9.78 7.80 12.80
C THR A 93 -10.41 6.48 13.26
N LEU A 94 -10.23 5.40 12.49
CA LEU A 94 -10.70 4.07 12.86
C LEU A 94 -10.11 3.60 14.19
N LEU A 95 -8.79 3.72 14.36
CA LEU A 95 -8.07 3.31 15.56
C LEU A 95 -8.49 4.13 16.78
N SER A 96 -8.90 5.39 16.61
CA SER A 96 -9.43 6.21 17.71
C SER A 96 -10.78 5.73 18.25
N CYS A 97 -11.51 4.91 17.49
CA CYS A 97 -12.76 4.28 17.90
C CYS A 97 -12.54 2.90 18.55
N LEU A 98 -11.31 2.39 18.55
CA LEU A 98 -10.94 1.07 19.06
C LEU A 98 -10.22 1.21 20.39
N LYS A 99 -10.45 0.24 21.28
CA LYS A 99 -9.76 0.17 22.58
C LYS A 99 -8.86 -1.06 22.62
N ARG A 100 -7.93 -1.09 23.55
CA ARG A 100 -7.20 -2.30 23.92
C ARG A 100 -8.16 -3.33 24.52
N ALA A 101 -8.00 -4.58 24.13
CA ALA A 101 -8.85 -5.68 24.60
C ALA A 101 -8.46 -6.17 25.99
N ASP A 102 -7.20 -5.98 26.38
CA ASP A 102 -6.66 -6.34 27.69
C ASP A 102 -6.93 -5.25 28.75
N ASP A 103 -6.68 -3.98 28.40
CA ASP A 103 -6.99 -2.84 29.27
C ASP A 103 -7.54 -1.65 28.46
N PRO A 104 -8.86 -1.43 28.46
CA PRO A 104 -9.50 -0.36 27.70
C PRO A 104 -9.10 1.07 28.11
N SER A 105 -8.42 1.26 29.25
CA SER A 105 -7.94 2.56 29.72
C SER A 105 -6.61 2.97 29.09
N LEU A 106 -5.84 2.00 28.58
CA LEU A 106 -4.54 2.22 27.98
C LEU A 106 -4.66 2.54 26.47
N PRO A 107 -3.80 3.44 25.94
CA PRO A 107 -3.76 3.71 24.51
C PRO A 107 -3.17 2.52 23.74
N LEU A 108 -3.55 2.41 22.47
CA LEU A 108 -2.92 1.50 21.52
C LEU A 108 -1.47 1.92 21.26
N THR A 109 -0.56 0.97 21.20
CA THR A 109 0.84 1.25 20.89
C THR A 109 1.24 0.68 19.53
N PHE A 110 2.27 1.28 18.94
CA PHE A 110 2.75 0.97 17.60
C PHE A 110 4.24 0.67 17.65
N PRO A 111 4.75 -0.21 16.78
CA PRO A 111 6.18 -0.51 16.71
C PRO A 111 7.02 0.77 16.59
N SER A 112 7.89 1.02 17.57
CA SER A 112 8.83 2.13 17.49
C SER A 112 9.90 1.80 16.44
N ARG A 113 10.08 2.68 15.46
CA ARG A 113 11.18 2.55 14.51
C ARG A 113 12.46 3.00 15.20
N GLN A 114 13.14 2.08 15.90
CA GLN A 114 14.51 2.32 16.36
C GLN A 114 15.35 2.71 15.14
N ARG A 115 15.96 3.90 15.17
CA ARG A 115 16.99 4.25 14.19
C ARG A 115 18.07 3.18 14.35
N SER A 116 18.47 2.51 13.26
CA SER A 116 19.78 1.85 13.32
C SER A 116 20.77 2.95 13.67
N LYS A 117 21.63 2.70 14.65
CA LYS A 117 22.78 3.56 14.90
C LYS A 117 23.52 3.61 13.57
N GLN A 118 23.43 4.74 12.85
CA GLN A 118 24.38 5.02 11.79
C GLN A 118 25.75 4.87 12.42
N PRO A 119 26.67 4.08 11.85
CA PRO A 119 28.05 4.10 12.33
C PRO A 119 28.47 5.57 12.32
N LYS A 120 28.93 6.07 13.48
CA LYS A 120 29.57 7.38 13.55
C LYS A 120 30.77 7.27 12.62
N ASN A 121 30.67 7.79 11.40
CA ASN A 121 31.81 7.92 10.52
C ASN A 121 32.81 8.81 11.27
N LYS A 122 33.87 8.20 11.82
CA LYS A 122 35.07 8.94 12.15
C LYS A 122 35.51 9.59 10.84
N LEU A 123 35.58 10.91 10.86
CA LEU A 123 35.99 11.69 9.71
C LEU A 123 37.49 11.43 9.50
N ASP A 124 37.84 10.39 8.74
CA ASP A 124 39.22 10.17 8.32
C ASP A 124 39.62 11.28 7.35
N PHE A 125 40.44 12.21 7.84
CA PHE A 125 40.96 13.37 7.11
C PHE A 125 41.75 13.01 5.84
N CYS A 126 42.08 11.72 5.62
CA CYS A 126 42.82 11.25 4.44
C CYS A 126 41.96 11.03 3.17
N ARG A 127 40.64 11.30 3.18
CA ARG A 127 39.73 11.08 2.03
C ARG A 127 39.38 12.33 1.20
N LEU A 128 40.09 13.44 1.38
CA LEU A 128 39.77 14.71 0.71
C LEU A 128 40.08 14.73 -0.81
N SER A 129 41.05 13.93 -1.29
CA SER A 129 41.50 13.95 -2.70
C SER A 129 40.50 13.37 -3.71
N HIS A 130 39.59 12.50 -3.26
CA HIS A 130 38.54 11.90 -4.11
C HIS A 130 37.14 12.52 -3.86
N PHE A 131 37.08 13.57 -3.04
CA PHE A 131 35.84 14.23 -2.65
C PHE A 131 35.06 14.83 -3.83
N PRO A 132 35.67 15.61 -4.75
CA PRO A 132 34.92 16.20 -5.85
C PRO A 132 34.35 15.12 -6.78
N ALA A 133 35.15 14.13 -7.21
CA ALA A 133 34.68 13.07 -8.11
C ALA A 133 33.55 12.23 -7.50
N ARG A 134 33.64 11.88 -6.21
CA ARG A 134 32.57 11.15 -5.49
C ARG A 134 31.33 12.00 -5.27
N PHE A 135 31.50 13.30 -5.04
CA PHE A 135 30.39 14.24 -4.91
C PHE A 135 29.67 14.42 -6.25
N PHE A 136 30.40 14.69 -7.33
CA PHE A 136 29.86 14.81 -8.69
C PHE A 136 29.15 13.52 -9.14
N SER A 137 29.74 12.35 -8.90
CA SER A 137 29.09 11.08 -9.24
C SER A 137 27.82 10.85 -8.42
N SER A 138 27.82 11.21 -7.13
CA SER A 138 26.62 11.12 -6.28
C SER A 138 25.51 12.07 -6.72
N VAL A 139 25.86 13.31 -7.07
CA VAL A 139 24.90 14.30 -7.59
C VAL A 139 24.36 13.87 -8.95
N SER A 140 25.23 13.41 -9.86
CA SER A 140 24.83 12.91 -11.18
C SER A 140 23.88 11.71 -11.05
N ASN A 141 24.24 10.72 -10.22
CA ASN A 141 23.39 9.57 -9.94
C ASN A 141 22.04 9.99 -9.35
N PHE A 142 22.00 10.98 -8.45
CA PHE A 142 20.76 11.52 -7.93
C PHE A 142 19.90 12.16 -9.04
N VAL A 143 20.48 13.02 -9.88
CA VAL A 143 19.78 13.70 -10.97
C VAL A 143 19.24 12.69 -11.99
N LEU A 144 20.04 11.70 -12.39
CA LEU A 144 19.61 10.65 -13.30
C LEU A 144 18.46 9.81 -12.72
N ASN A 145 18.57 9.40 -11.45
CA ASN A 145 17.53 8.61 -10.79
C ASN A 145 16.24 9.41 -10.59
N PHE A 146 16.35 10.68 -10.20
CA PHE A 146 15.20 11.56 -10.04
C PHE A 146 14.54 11.85 -11.40
N GLY A 147 15.35 12.16 -12.42
CA GLY A 147 14.89 12.35 -13.80
C GLY A 147 14.16 11.12 -14.35
N TRP A 148 14.73 9.93 -14.14
CA TRP A 148 14.07 8.66 -14.44
C TRP A 148 12.74 8.52 -13.70
N SER A 149 12.70 8.83 -12.41
CA SER A 149 11.46 8.75 -11.60
C SER A 149 10.36 9.67 -12.13
N ILE A 150 10.71 10.90 -12.54
CA ILE A 150 9.77 11.84 -13.18
C ILE A 150 9.33 11.33 -14.55
N MET A 151 10.27 10.88 -15.39
CA MET A 151 9.99 10.34 -16.73
C MET A 151 9.08 9.12 -16.65
N LYS A 152 9.37 8.18 -15.75
CA LYS A 152 8.57 6.98 -15.50
C LYS A 152 7.15 7.33 -15.03
N ASN A 153 7.05 8.25 -14.07
CA ASN A 153 5.75 8.70 -13.56
C ASN A 153 4.91 9.49 -14.58
N THR A 154 5.50 10.03 -15.64
CA THR A 154 4.78 10.97 -16.52
C THR A 154 4.59 10.41 -17.93
N PHE A 155 5.62 9.77 -18.50
CA PHE A 155 5.69 9.47 -19.93
C PHE A 155 5.86 7.98 -20.24
N VAL A 156 6.54 7.20 -19.39
CA VAL A 156 6.89 5.81 -19.70
C VAL A 156 5.89 4.85 -19.07
N GLU A 157 5.08 4.23 -19.91
CA GLU A 157 4.15 3.18 -19.53
C GLU A 157 4.88 1.82 -19.43
N ASP A 158 4.57 1.00 -18.42
CA ASP A 158 5.07 -0.40 -18.34
C ASP A 158 4.46 -1.27 -19.44
N ASP A 159 5.18 -2.32 -19.84
CA ASP A 159 4.79 -3.27 -20.87
C ASP A 159 3.50 -4.03 -20.49
N PRO A 160 2.66 -4.41 -21.47
CA PRO A 160 1.55 -5.32 -21.24
C PRO A 160 2.04 -6.66 -20.68
N THR A 161 1.42 -7.11 -19.58
CA THR A 161 1.82 -8.32 -18.84
C THR A 161 0.60 -8.95 -18.17
N PRO A 162 0.69 -10.18 -17.64
CA PRO A 162 -0.39 -10.80 -16.84
C PRO A 162 -0.84 -10.02 -15.59
N ILE A 163 -0.10 -8.96 -15.21
CA ILE A 163 -0.43 -8.04 -14.10
C ILE A 163 -0.83 -6.64 -14.58
N LYS A 164 -0.76 -6.39 -15.89
CA LYS A 164 -1.11 -5.12 -16.52
C LYS A 164 -1.70 -5.34 -17.93
N PRO A 165 -3.00 -5.05 -18.15
CA PRO A 165 -3.66 -5.35 -19.42
C PRO A 165 -3.10 -4.49 -20.56
N GLN A 166 -3.19 -5.02 -21.78
CA GLN A 166 -2.79 -4.34 -23.01
C GLN A 166 -3.74 -3.20 -23.39
N GLU A 167 -5.02 -3.33 -23.05
CA GLU A 167 -6.07 -2.38 -23.42
C GLU A 167 -6.41 -1.37 -22.32
N ASP A 168 -6.61 -0.13 -22.77
CA ASP A 168 -6.98 1.03 -21.99
C ASP A 168 -8.50 1.01 -21.72
N SER A 169 -8.96 0.12 -20.85
CA SER A 169 -10.29 0.30 -20.28
C SER A 169 -10.25 1.53 -19.38
N MET A 170 -10.57 2.69 -19.97
CA MET A 170 -10.79 3.97 -19.30
C MET A 170 -11.86 3.90 -18.20
N GLN A 171 -12.55 2.76 -18.05
CA GLN A 171 -13.46 2.45 -16.96
C GLN A 171 -12.79 2.72 -15.62
N LEU A 172 -13.30 3.74 -14.93
CA LEU A 172 -12.82 4.17 -13.61
C LEU A 172 -13.09 3.14 -12.51
N VAL A 173 -14.05 2.24 -12.74
CA VAL A 173 -14.47 1.23 -11.77
C VAL A 173 -14.50 -0.12 -12.46
N LYS A 174 -13.41 -0.87 -12.31
CA LYS A 174 -13.35 -2.25 -12.74
C LYS A 174 -13.88 -3.15 -11.63
N PRO A 175 -14.62 -4.23 -11.95
CA PRO A 175 -14.91 -5.26 -10.96
C PRO A 175 -13.59 -5.78 -10.40
N ILE A 176 -13.48 -5.83 -9.07
CA ILE A 176 -12.32 -6.40 -8.40
C ILE A 176 -12.67 -7.79 -7.87
N ALA A 177 -11.68 -8.55 -7.48
CA ALA A 177 -11.78 -9.60 -6.50
C ALA A 177 -10.85 -9.22 -5.35
N ILE A 178 -11.10 -9.75 -4.16
CA ILE A 178 -10.29 -9.50 -2.98
C ILE A 178 -9.82 -10.83 -2.44
N SER A 179 -8.53 -10.95 -2.14
CA SER A 179 -8.00 -12.08 -1.39
C SER A 179 -6.97 -11.62 -0.38
N THR A 180 -6.77 -12.42 0.65
CA THR A 180 -5.92 -12.05 1.79
C THR A 180 -4.85 -13.10 2.08
N MET A 181 -3.67 -12.66 2.50
CA MET A 181 -2.60 -13.51 3.03
C MET A 181 -2.14 -12.98 4.38
N THR A 182 -1.57 -13.86 5.21
CA THR A 182 -1.03 -13.48 6.51
C THR A 182 0.38 -14.06 6.64
N PHE A 183 1.35 -13.21 6.98
CA PHE A 183 2.71 -13.61 7.30
C PHE A 183 3.06 -13.24 8.73
N SER A 184 3.84 -14.07 9.41
CA SER A 184 4.39 -13.72 10.72
C SER A 184 5.39 -12.57 10.59
N LEU A 185 5.18 -11.49 11.33
CA LEU A 185 6.12 -10.36 11.35
C LEU A 185 7.50 -10.79 11.87
N ASP A 186 7.57 -11.79 12.75
CA ASP A 186 8.83 -12.25 13.31
C ASP A 186 9.67 -13.03 12.30
N GLN A 187 9.05 -13.86 11.47
CA GLN A 187 9.74 -14.48 10.32
C GLN A 187 10.30 -13.42 9.37
N ILE A 188 9.53 -12.36 9.09
CA ILE A 188 9.99 -11.24 8.26
C ILE A 188 11.15 -10.49 8.92
N LYS A 189 11.11 -10.28 10.25
CA LYS A 189 12.22 -9.66 11.00
C LYS A 189 13.49 -10.52 10.96
N GLN A 190 13.39 -11.85 10.96
CA GLN A 190 14.55 -12.73 10.82
C GLN A 190 15.25 -12.51 9.46
N ILE A 191 14.48 -12.51 8.36
CA ILE A 191 14.99 -12.21 7.01
C ILE A 191 15.63 -10.82 6.97
N LYS A 192 14.91 -9.82 7.50
CA LYS A 192 15.37 -8.43 7.57
C LYS A 192 16.74 -8.31 8.25
N ASN A 193 16.93 -8.98 9.38
CA ASN A 193 18.17 -8.90 10.15
C ASN A 193 19.34 -9.54 9.40
N LYS A 194 19.10 -10.64 8.67
CA LYS A 194 20.12 -11.30 7.84
C LYS A 194 20.55 -10.45 6.64
N LEU A 195 19.62 -9.74 6.00
CA LEU A 195 19.89 -8.89 4.83
C LEU A 195 20.26 -7.43 5.17
N ASN A 196 20.40 -7.12 6.47
CA ASN A 196 20.55 -5.75 6.98
C ASN A 196 19.57 -4.76 6.30
N ALA A 197 18.31 -5.18 6.17
CA ALA A 197 17.27 -4.49 5.41
C ALA A 197 16.20 -3.88 6.35
N SER A 198 15.18 -3.22 5.79
CA SER A 198 13.96 -2.91 6.53
C SER A 198 12.86 -3.94 6.25
N VAL A 199 11.84 -4.01 7.13
CA VAL A 199 10.67 -4.89 6.94
C VAL A 199 10.02 -4.64 5.59
N ASN A 200 9.91 -3.37 5.17
CA ASN A 200 9.31 -3.01 3.90
C ASN A 200 10.14 -3.51 2.70
N ASP A 201 11.47 -3.50 2.80
CA ASP A 201 12.33 -3.95 1.70
C ASP A 201 12.17 -5.47 1.51
N VAL A 202 12.14 -6.22 2.61
CA VAL A 202 11.91 -7.67 2.58
C VAL A 202 10.52 -8.01 2.04
N LEU A 203 9.47 -7.34 2.54
CA LEU A 203 8.11 -7.58 2.05
C LEU A 203 7.95 -7.24 0.58
N THR A 204 8.53 -6.12 0.14
CA THR A 204 8.52 -5.74 -1.28
C THR A 204 9.29 -6.75 -2.11
N GLY A 205 10.41 -7.27 -1.62
CA GLY A 205 11.18 -8.33 -2.26
C GLY A 205 10.39 -9.63 -2.44
N ILE A 206 9.72 -10.10 -1.39
CA ILE A 206 8.83 -11.29 -1.44
C ILE A 206 7.72 -11.06 -2.47
N ILE A 207 7.06 -9.89 -2.42
CA ILE A 207 5.97 -9.57 -3.34
C ILE A 207 6.47 -9.51 -4.79
N PHE A 208 7.58 -8.83 -5.05
CA PHE A 208 8.13 -8.70 -6.40
C PHE A 208 8.57 -10.05 -6.97
N LEU A 209 9.19 -10.90 -6.15
CA LEU A 209 9.58 -12.24 -6.57
C LEU A 209 8.34 -13.08 -6.90
N GLY A 210 7.32 -13.09 -6.03
CA GLY A 210 6.09 -13.84 -6.28
C GLY A 210 5.30 -13.30 -7.48
N VAL A 211 5.29 -11.99 -7.70
CA VAL A 211 4.71 -11.38 -8.92
C VAL A 211 5.46 -11.84 -10.17
N ARG A 212 6.79 -11.90 -10.12
CA ARG A 212 7.59 -12.40 -11.25
C ARG A 212 7.37 -13.89 -11.51
N LEU A 213 7.27 -14.72 -10.46
CA LEU A 213 6.91 -16.13 -10.58
C LEU A 213 5.50 -16.29 -11.19
N TYR A 214 4.54 -15.48 -10.76
CA TYR A 214 3.19 -15.45 -11.33
C TYR A 214 3.21 -15.09 -12.83
N MET A 215 4.00 -14.08 -13.22
CA MET A 215 4.16 -13.69 -14.61
C MET A 215 4.79 -14.83 -15.44
N GLN A 216 5.87 -15.44 -14.94
CA GLN A 216 6.54 -16.56 -15.59
C GLN A 216 5.60 -17.76 -15.79
N GLU A 217 4.74 -18.06 -14.81
CA GLU A 217 3.76 -19.15 -14.90
C GLU A 217 2.69 -18.89 -15.98
N HIS A 218 2.32 -17.63 -16.21
CA HIS A 218 1.33 -17.26 -17.23
C HIS A 218 1.93 -17.20 -18.64
N ASN A 219 3.11 -16.58 -18.75
CA ASN A 219 3.87 -16.51 -19.99
C ASN A 219 5.36 -16.32 -19.64
N PRO A 220 6.24 -17.27 -19.98
CA PRO A 220 7.68 -17.14 -19.75
C PRO A 220 8.29 -15.84 -20.27
N GLU A 221 7.86 -15.34 -21.44
CA GLU A 221 8.37 -14.08 -22.00
C GLU A 221 8.00 -12.86 -21.16
N SER A 222 6.89 -12.95 -20.42
CA SER A 222 6.43 -11.83 -19.58
C SER A 222 7.32 -11.63 -18.36
N SER A 223 8.08 -12.63 -17.89
CA SER A 223 9.01 -12.46 -16.76
C SER A 223 10.10 -11.43 -17.05
N GLU A 224 10.39 -11.20 -18.33
CA GLU A 224 11.40 -10.25 -18.81
C GLU A 224 10.82 -8.89 -19.21
N ALA A 225 9.51 -8.73 -19.17
CA ALA A 225 8.84 -7.47 -19.46
C ALA A 225 9.17 -6.39 -18.39
N ASN A 226 9.24 -5.14 -18.82
CA ASN A 226 9.41 -4.01 -17.94
C ASN A 226 8.14 -3.83 -17.10
N SER A 227 8.32 -3.88 -15.78
CA SER A 227 7.23 -3.71 -14.83
C SER A 227 7.73 -2.93 -13.63
N SER A 228 6.85 -2.10 -13.09
CA SER A 228 7.15 -1.27 -11.94
C SER A 228 6.00 -1.30 -10.94
N ALA A 229 6.35 -1.14 -9.67
CA ALA A 229 5.39 -0.90 -8.61
C ALA A 229 5.39 0.58 -8.24
N LEU A 230 4.20 1.13 -8.01
CA LEU A 230 4.04 2.43 -7.41
C LEU A 230 3.88 2.27 -5.90
N ILE A 231 4.93 2.58 -5.15
CA ILE A 231 4.94 2.47 -3.68
C ILE A 231 4.44 3.77 -3.06
N LEU A 232 3.42 3.68 -2.22
CA LEU A 232 2.86 4.81 -1.51
C LEU A 232 3.63 5.08 -0.22
N LEU A 233 4.01 6.34 -0.02
CA LEU A 233 4.75 6.80 1.14
C LEU A 233 3.98 7.90 1.87
N ASN A 234 3.82 7.76 3.19
CA ASN A 234 3.38 8.86 4.03
C ASN A 234 4.49 9.92 4.10
N THR A 235 4.19 11.18 3.78
CA THR A 235 5.16 12.29 3.79
C THR A 235 5.21 13.05 5.12
N ARG A 236 4.39 12.65 6.10
CA ARG A 236 4.39 13.24 7.45
C ARG A 236 5.66 12.87 8.22
N LYS A 237 6.07 13.78 9.12
CA LYS A 237 7.18 13.54 10.06
C LYS A 237 6.75 12.66 11.24
N ALA A 238 5.46 12.74 11.62
CA ALA A 238 4.90 11.96 12.71
C ALA A 238 5.05 10.45 12.44
N LYS A 239 5.56 9.75 13.45
CA LYS A 239 5.84 8.30 13.40
C LYS A 239 4.77 7.46 14.10
N ALA A 240 3.90 8.11 14.86
CA ALA A 240 2.82 7.49 15.61
C ALA A 240 1.49 8.13 15.20
N TYR A 241 0.43 7.35 15.38
CA TYR A 241 -0.94 7.84 15.26
C TYR A 241 -1.24 8.85 16.36
N LYS A 242 -2.12 9.81 16.06
CA LYS A 242 -2.48 10.96 16.90
C LYS A 242 -4.00 11.13 16.92
N SER A 243 -4.59 11.66 17.97
CA SER A 243 -6.05 11.86 17.91
C SER A 243 -6.44 12.81 16.77
N VAL A 244 -7.64 12.67 16.19
CA VAL A 244 -8.12 13.58 15.14
C VAL A 244 -8.05 15.04 15.61
N LYS A 245 -8.37 15.29 16.89
CA LYS A 245 -8.26 16.60 17.55
C LYS A 245 -6.84 17.18 17.51
N GLU A 246 -5.80 16.34 17.55
CA GLU A 246 -4.40 16.78 17.43
C GLU A 246 -3.98 17.00 15.98
N MET A 247 -4.52 16.23 15.04
CA MET A 247 -4.19 16.36 13.61
C MET A 247 -4.74 17.63 12.97
N VAL A 248 -5.84 18.17 13.50
CA VAL A 248 -6.46 19.41 12.99
C VAL A 248 -5.84 20.68 13.59
N LYS A 249 -4.96 20.57 14.59
CA LYS A 249 -4.21 21.71 15.13
C LYS A 249 -3.25 22.27 14.08
N LYS A 250 -3.09 23.60 14.05
CA LYS A 250 -2.30 24.33 13.05
C LYS A 250 -0.85 23.85 12.94
N ASP A 251 -0.21 23.56 14.07
CA ASP A 251 1.20 23.15 14.15
C ASP A 251 1.40 21.65 14.35
N SER A 252 0.42 20.84 13.93
CA SER A 252 0.52 19.39 13.99
C SER A 252 1.64 18.88 13.07
N ASP A 253 2.51 18.04 13.60
CA ASP A 253 3.48 17.23 12.83
C ASP A 253 2.82 16.08 12.04
N ALA A 254 1.51 15.88 12.26
CA ALA A 254 0.65 14.89 11.62
C ALA A 254 -0.63 15.53 11.04
N PRO A 255 -0.54 16.53 10.15
CA PRO A 255 -1.71 17.30 9.72
C PRO A 255 -2.75 16.41 9.00
N TRP A 256 -4.03 16.69 9.25
CA TRP A 256 -5.16 16.04 8.57
C TRP A 256 -5.13 16.27 7.04
N GLY A 257 -5.63 15.31 6.27
CA GLY A 257 -5.81 15.40 4.82
C GLY A 257 -4.90 14.45 4.03
N ASN A 258 -4.66 14.73 2.76
CA ASN A 258 -3.86 13.87 1.87
C ASN A 258 -2.39 14.31 1.85
N LYS A 259 -1.49 13.52 2.45
CA LYS A 259 -0.04 13.73 2.49
C LYS A 259 0.68 12.43 2.10
N ILE A 260 0.52 12.08 0.83
CA ILE A 260 1.09 10.88 0.23
C ILE A 260 2.05 11.25 -0.90
N ALA A 261 3.13 10.48 -1.05
CA ALA A 261 4.01 10.50 -2.21
C ALA A 261 3.97 9.13 -2.90
N PHE A 262 4.24 9.14 -4.19
CA PHE A 262 4.24 7.95 -5.04
C PHE A 262 5.65 7.72 -5.56
N LEU A 263 6.23 6.59 -5.18
CA LEU A 263 7.58 6.21 -5.54
C LEU A 263 7.55 5.06 -6.55
N PRO A 264 7.89 5.31 -7.83
CA PRO A 264 8.02 4.23 -8.80
C PRO A 264 9.27 3.41 -8.48
N VAL A 265 9.11 2.10 -8.37
CA VAL A 265 10.20 1.15 -8.15
C VAL A 265 10.12 0.07 -9.23
N PRO A 266 11.14 -0.09 -10.09
CA PRO A 266 11.18 -1.17 -11.06
C PRO A 266 11.20 -2.54 -10.35
N ILE A 267 10.37 -3.46 -10.82
CA ILE A 267 10.39 -4.86 -10.39
C ILE A 267 11.57 -5.52 -11.09
N PRO A 268 12.60 -6.03 -10.38
CA PRO A 268 13.71 -6.74 -11.02
C PRO A 268 13.20 -7.93 -11.84
N LYS A 269 13.86 -8.23 -12.95
CA LYS A 269 13.57 -9.42 -13.77
C LYS A 269 14.10 -10.67 -13.07
N LEU A 270 13.61 -11.86 -13.44
CA LEU A 270 14.13 -13.12 -12.90
C LEU A 270 15.47 -13.49 -13.52
N ILE A 271 15.72 -13.03 -14.75
CA ILE A 271 17.01 -13.20 -15.40
C ILE A 271 17.97 -12.12 -14.91
N ASP A 272 19.08 -12.58 -14.35
CA ASP A 272 20.27 -11.81 -14.14
C ASP A 272 21.38 -12.39 -14.99
N SER A 273 22.22 -11.50 -15.52
CA SER A 273 23.59 -11.70 -16.00
C SER A 273 24.08 -13.16 -16.13
N PRO A 274 24.66 -13.56 -17.29
CA PRO A 274 25.11 -14.94 -17.58
C PRO A 274 26.17 -15.53 -16.61
N VAL A 275 26.53 -14.82 -15.54
CA VAL A 275 27.54 -15.20 -14.55
C VAL A 275 26.94 -15.65 -13.19
N VAL A 276 25.68 -15.31 -12.86
CA VAL A 276 25.08 -15.67 -11.55
C VAL A 276 23.58 -15.94 -11.70
N SER A 277 23.14 -17.19 -11.51
CA SER A 277 21.74 -17.48 -11.20
C SER A 277 21.38 -16.78 -9.90
N SER A 278 20.54 -15.75 -9.93
CA SER A 278 20.29 -14.96 -8.74
C SER A 278 19.56 -15.77 -7.69
N THR A 279 20.17 -15.90 -6.51
CA THR A 279 19.51 -16.54 -5.38
C THR A 279 18.27 -15.72 -4.97
N PRO A 280 17.23 -16.33 -4.39
CA PRO A 280 16.07 -15.59 -3.87
C PRO A 280 16.46 -14.46 -2.91
N LEU A 281 17.59 -14.59 -2.20
CA LEU A 281 18.12 -13.54 -1.34
C LEU A 281 18.76 -12.38 -2.12
N GLU A 282 19.55 -12.66 -3.15
CA GLU A 282 20.10 -11.62 -4.05
C GLU A 282 18.99 -10.83 -4.73
N PHE A 283 17.87 -11.48 -5.06
CA PHE A 283 16.70 -10.76 -5.59
C PHE A 283 16.18 -9.72 -4.58
N VAL A 284 16.04 -10.09 -3.30
CA VAL A 284 15.61 -9.15 -2.24
C VAL A 284 16.64 -8.03 -2.03
N GLU A 285 17.94 -8.34 -2.13
CA GLU A 285 19.02 -7.34 -2.07
C GLU A 285 18.93 -6.34 -3.23
N LYS A 286 18.69 -6.80 -4.46
CA LYS A 286 18.46 -5.94 -5.63
C LYS A 286 17.23 -5.06 -5.47
N VAL A 287 16.16 -5.59 -4.90
CA VAL A 287 14.96 -4.79 -4.58
C VAL A 287 15.30 -3.70 -3.56
N LYS A 288 16.01 -4.04 -2.48
CA LYS A 288 16.47 -3.09 -1.46
C LYS A 288 17.33 -1.98 -2.07
N GLU A 289 18.26 -2.32 -2.95
CA GLU A 289 19.10 -1.35 -3.65
C GLU A 289 18.26 -0.37 -4.48
N LYS A 290 17.36 -0.89 -5.33
CA LYS A 290 16.44 -0.06 -6.14
C LYS A 290 15.56 0.85 -5.27
N ILE A 291 14.99 0.34 -4.18
CA ILE A 291 14.20 1.15 -3.24
C ILE A 291 15.08 2.24 -2.61
N THR A 292 16.29 1.89 -2.17
CA THR A 292 17.19 2.84 -1.50
C THR A 292 17.60 3.99 -2.43
N LEU A 293 17.88 3.68 -3.70
CA LEU A 293 18.21 4.68 -4.73
C LEU A 293 17.04 5.63 -4.97
N GLN A 294 15.82 5.09 -5.04
CA GLN A 294 14.62 5.89 -5.31
C GLN A 294 14.14 6.66 -4.07
N ARG A 295 14.32 6.14 -2.85
CA ARG A 295 13.74 6.67 -1.60
C ARG A 295 14.61 7.71 -0.89
N SER A 296 15.34 8.56 -1.62
CA SER A 296 16.08 9.65 -0.97
C SER A 296 15.11 10.73 -0.43
N PRO A 297 15.33 11.30 0.78
CA PRO A 297 14.44 12.33 1.32
C PRO A 297 14.23 13.53 0.37
N LEU A 298 15.30 13.91 -0.35
CA LEU A 298 15.25 14.98 -1.34
C LEU A 298 14.38 14.60 -2.55
N SER A 299 14.49 13.38 -3.09
CA SER A 299 13.65 12.95 -4.21
C SER A 299 12.16 12.89 -3.84
N VAL A 300 11.82 12.40 -2.65
CA VAL A 300 10.44 12.35 -2.17
C VAL A 300 9.86 13.76 -2.02
N PHE A 301 10.64 14.68 -1.45
CA PHE A 301 10.26 16.08 -1.32
C PHE A 301 10.07 16.76 -2.69
N LEU A 302 11.03 16.63 -3.59
CA LEU A 302 10.97 17.22 -4.93
C LEU A 302 9.83 16.63 -5.76
N ALA A 303 9.60 15.31 -5.70
CA ALA A 303 8.50 14.67 -6.41
C ALA A 303 7.13 15.18 -5.93
N ALA A 304 6.97 15.39 -4.62
CA ALA A 304 5.75 15.99 -4.07
C ALA A 304 5.57 17.44 -4.54
N LYS A 305 6.66 18.23 -4.58
CA LYS A 305 6.63 19.63 -5.04
C LYS A 305 6.36 19.77 -6.54
N VAL A 306 7.00 18.96 -7.38
CA VAL A 306 6.74 18.94 -8.84
C VAL A 306 5.26 18.69 -9.12
N PHE A 307 4.66 17.73 -8.42
CA PHE A 307 3.24 17.43 -8.59
C PHE A 307 2.33 18.57 -8.09
N GLU A 308 2.66 19.21 -6.96
CA GLU A 308 1.93 20.37 -6.45
C GLU A 308 1.96 21.55 -7.44
N ILE A 309 3.13 21.85 -8.01
CA ILE A 309 3.32 22.89 -9.03
C ILE A 309 2.51 22.55 -10.28
N LEU A 310 2.66 21.33 -10.80
CA LEU A 310 1.96 20.88 -12.01
C LEU A 310 0.45 21.00 -11.86
N LYS A 311 -0.10 20.61 -10.71
CA LYS A 311 -1.53 20.76 -10.38
C LYS A 311 -1.96 22.23 -10.36
N ASN A 312 -1.16 23.12 -9.78
CA ASN A 312 -1.51 24.53 -9.65
C ASN A 312 -1.45 25.26 -11.00
N VAL A 313 -0.53 24.88 -11.90
CA VAL A 313 -0.38 25.49 -13.22
C VAL A 313 -1.41 24.98 -14.23
N THR A 314 -1.70 23.68 -14.21
CA THR A 314 -2.57 23.05 -15.24
C THR A 314 -4.06 23.09 -14.92
N GLY A 315 -4.43 23.50 -13.70
CA GLY A 315 -5.82 23.44 -13.25
C GLY A 315 -6.27 22.03 -12.83
N PRO A 316 -7.45 21.91 -12.20
CA PRO A 316 -7.89 20.66 -11.55
C PRO A 316 -8.16 19.51 -12.53
N GLU A 317 -8.72 19.78 -13.70
CA GLU A 317 -9.07 18.74 -14.67
C GLU A 317 -7.86 18.12 -15.34
N ILE A 318 -6.94 18.95 -15.85
CA ILE A 318 -5.70 18.50 -16.47
C ILE A 318 -4.82 17.84 -15.40
N GLY A 319 -4.74 18.42 -14.20
CA GLY A 319 -4.06 17.82 -13.05
C GLY A 319 -4.59 16.43 -12.71
N ALA A 320 -5.92 16.22 -12.75
CA ALA A 320 -6.53 14.91 -12.53
C ALA A 320 -6.19 13.91 -13.65
N LYS A 321 -6.19 14.34 -14.92
CA LYS A 321 -5.75 13.50 -16.06
C LYS A 321 -4.28 13.08 -15.92
N LEU A 322 -3.41 14.02 -15.56
CA LEU A 322 -1.98 13.76 -15.34
C LEU A 322 -1.76 12.81 -14.16
N PHE A 323 -2.53 12.97 -13.08
CA PHE A 323 -2.51 12.05 -11.96
C PHE A 323 -2.97 10.64 -12.35
N LYS A 324 -4.08 10.52 -13.10
CA LYS A 324 -4.56 9.23 -13.61
C LYS A 324 -3.51 8.56 -14.49
N ARG A 325 -2.88 9.32 -15.40
CA ARG A 325 -1.79 8.83 -16.26
C ARG A 325 -0.62 8.30 -15.43
N LYS A 326 -0.20 9.05 -14.40
CA LYS A 326 0.86 8.63 -13.48
C LYS A 326 0.56 7.28 -12.82
N LEU A 327 -0.68 7.07 -12.37
CA LEU A 327 -1.08 5.79 -11.80
C LEU A 327 -1.03 4.66 -12.85
N LYS A 328 -1.55 4.91 -14.06
CA LYS A 328 -1.60 3.93 -15.16
C LYS A 328 -0.20 3.48 -15.64
N ASN A 329 0.79 4.35 -15.56
CA ASN A 329 2.13 4.05 -16.05
C ASN A 329 2.80 2.87 -15.33
N SER A 330 2.41 2.55 -14.09
CA SER A 330 2.95 1.43 -13.31
C SER A 330 2.04 0.20 -13.34
N SER A 331 2.62 -1.00 -13.38
CA SER A 331 1.86 -2.26 -13.39
C SER A 331 1.08 -2.52 -12.11
N ILE A 332 1.68 -2.27 -10.94
CA ILE A 332 1.05 -2.55 -9.64
C ILE A 332 1.17 -1.37 -8.68
N MET A 333 0.35 -1.36 -7.65
CA MET A 333 0.44 -0.37 -6.57
C MET A 333 0.57 -1.06 -5.21
N ILE A 334 1.46 -0.54 -4.35
CA ILE A 334 1.72 -1.10 -3.02
C ILE A 334 1.55 -0.01 -1.96
N SER A 335 0.72 -0.28 -0.95
CA SER A 335 0.55 0.59 0.22
C SER A 335 0.73 -0.21 1.51
N ASN A 336 1.51 0.32 2.43
CA ASN A 336 1.79 -0.35 3.70
C ASN A 336 1.55 0.61 4.89
N LEU A 337 0.73 0.17 5.84
CA LEU A 337 0.41 0.88 7.07
C LEU A 337 0.84 0.06 8.27
N ILE A 338 1.46 0.73 9.24
CA ILE A 338 1.76 0.12 10.53
C ILE A 338 0.47 0.12 11.33
N GLY A 339 0.09 -1.00 11.92
CA GLY A 339 -1.01 -1.09 12.90
C GLY A 339 -0.50 -1.48 14.29
N PRO A 340 -1.43 -1.62 15.26
CA PRO A 340 -1.09 -1.74 16.67
C PRO A 340 -0.53 -3.12 17.04
N VAL A 341 0.24 -3.15 18.12
CA VAL A 341 0.86 -4.39 18.62
C VAL A 341 -0.07 -5.18 19.53
N GLU A 342 -1.00 -4.52 20.21
CA GLU A 342 -1.97 -5.16 21.10
C GLU A 342 -3.23 -5.63 20.37
N LYS A 343 -3.93 -6.56 21.00
CA LYS A 343 -5.29 -6.95 20.57
C LYS A 343 -6.25 -5.80 20.84
N MET A 344 -6.96 -5.38 19.80
CA MET A 344 -8.00 -4.37 19.88
C MET A 344 -9.36 -4.98 20.21
N ALA A 345 -10.28 -4.14 20.68
CA ALA A 345 -11.70 -4.44 20.83
C ALA A 345 -12.55 -3.30 20.27
N LEU A 346 -13.65 -3.66 19.62
CA LEU A 346 -14.71 -2.75 19.16
C LEU A 346 -15.98 -3.09 19.95
N VAL A 347 -16.51 -2.12 20.72
CA VAL A 347 -17.69 -2.34 21.58
C VAL A 347 -17.52 -3.59 22.46
N ASN A 348 -16.38 -3.67 23.15
CA ASN A 348 -15.98 -4.79 24.02
C ASN A 348 -15.88 -6.16 23.31
N ARG A 349 -15.94 -6.22 21.97
CA ARG A 349 -15.71 -7.44 21.19
C ARG A 349 -14.28 -7.44 20.63
N PRO A 350 -13.45 -8.46 20.94
CA PRO A 350 -12.08 -8.51 20.44
C PRO A 350 -12.00 -8.60 18.90
N VAL A 351 -11.13 -7.79 18.30
CA VAL A 351 -10.87 -7.76 16.86
C VAL A 351 -9.84 -8.83 16.52
N LYS A 352 -10.23 -9.80 15.69
CA LYS A 352 -9.35 -10.91 15.26
C LYS A 352 -8.43 -10.55 14.10
N GLY A 353 -8.84 -9.63 13.23
CA GLY A 353 -8.05 -9.22 12.07
C GLY A 353 -8.38 -7.80 11.64
N LEU A 354 -7.41 -7.16 10.98
CA LEU A 354 -7.53 -5.80 10.44
C LEU A 354 -6.98 -5.82 9.02
N TYR A 355 -7.76 -5.30 8.08
CA TYR A 355 -7.45 -5.28 6.66
C TYR A 355 -7.90 -3.94 6.07
N PHE A 356 -7.23 -3.49 5.02
CA PHE A 356 -7.71 -2.36 4.22
C PHE A 356 -7.42 -2.63 2.75
N THR A 357 -8.19 -2.01 1.86
CA THR A 357 -7.94 -2.01 0.42
C THR A 357 -8.37 -0.65 -0.15
N VAL A 358 -7.88 -0.33 -1.35
CA VAL A 358 -8.18 0.93 -2.05
C VAL A 358 -8.70 0.59 -3.45
N PRO A 359 -10.02 0.40 -3.61
CA PRO A 359 -10.62 0.08 -4.91
C PRO A 359 -10.67 1.32 -5.82
N GLY A 360 -10.94 1.10 -7.11
CA GLY A 360 -11.13 2.19 -8.09
C GLY A 360 -9.84 2.86 -8.57
N MET A 361 -8.70 2.18 -8.41
CA MET A 361 -7.41 2.62 -8.91
C MET A 361 -7.19 2.09 -10.34
N PRO A 362 -6.47 2.79 -11.23
CA PRO A 362 -6.27 2.35 -12.60
C PRO A 362 -5.49 1.03 -12.75
N GLN A 363 -4.66 0.68 -11.76
CA GLN A 363 -3.88 -0.55 -11.78
C GLN A 363 -4.77 -1.78 -11.55
N SER A 364 -4.53 -2.83 -12.34
CA SER A 364 -5.27 -4.09 -12.24
C SER A 364 -4.89 -4.92 -11.00
N LEU A 365 -3.76 -4.62 -10.36
CA LEU A 365 -3.34 -5.27 -9.12
C LEU A 365 -2.90 -4.22 -8.07
N MET A 366 -3.68 -4.15 -7.00
CA MET A 366 -3.41 -3.35 -5.81
C MET A 366 -3.04 -4.26 -4.64
N ILE A 367 -1.96 -3.94 -3.94
CA ILE A 367 -1.49 -4.70 -2.78
C ILE A 367 -1.44 -3.77 -1.57
N THR A 368 -2.22 -4.09 -0.56
CA THR A 368 -2.27 -3.34 0.71
C THR A 368 -1.82 -4.20 1.86
N ILE A 369 -1.04 -3.63 2.76
CA ILE A 369 -0.39 -4.35 3.86
C ILE A 369 -0.64 -3.59 5.15
N VAL A 370 -1.14 -4.27 6.18
CA VAL A 370 -1.22 -3.74 7.54
C VAL A 370 -0.62 -4.70 8.54
N SER A 371 0.19 -4.20 9.48
CA SER A 371 0.65 -5.00 10.61
C SER A 371 -0.37 -4.97 11.74
N TYR A 372 -0.74 -6.09 12.33
CA TYR A 372 -1.64 -6.15 13.50
C TYR A 372 -1.29 -7.36 14.36
N MET A 373 -1.08 -7.16 15.67
CA MET A 373 -0.78 -8.24 16.62
C MET A 373 0.36 -9.18 16.21
N GLY A 374 1.45 -8.64 15.66
CA GLY A 374 2.59 -9.47 15.22
C GLY A 374 2.38 -10.19 13.89
N ASP A 375 1.24 -10.00 13.24
CA ASP A 375 0.98 -10.49 11.88
C ASP A 375 1.06 -9.36 10.87
N LEU A 376 1.52 -9.68 9.67
CA LEU A 376 1.40 -8.85 8.48
C LEU A 376 0.24 -9.37 7.64
N ARG A 377 -0.82 -8.57 7.57
CA ARG A 377 -2.05 -8.86 6.83
C ARG A 377 -1.96 -8.19 5.46
N ILE A 378 -1.92 -9.00 4.41
CA ILE A 378 -1.82 -8.52 3.02
C ILE A 378 -3.17 -8.74 2.36
N VAL A 379 -3.63 -7.75 1.59
CA VAL A 379 -4.80 -7.84 0.72
C VAL A 379 -4.36 -7.61 -0.72
N PHE A 380 -4.80 -8.50 -1.61
CA PHE A 380 -4.66 -8.37 -3.04
C PHE A 380 -6.02 -7.97 -3.63
N GLY A 381 -6.12 -6.72 -4.09
CA GLY A 381 -7.24 -6.24 -4.89
C GLY A 381 -6.88 -6.38 -6.37
N GLY A 382 -7.32 -7.49 -6.98
CA GLY A 382 -7.06 -7.78 -8.39
C GLY A 382 -8.28 -7.52 -9.26
N GLU A 383 -8.09 -7.08 -10.50
CA GLU A 383 -9.15 -6.97 -11.50
C GLU A 383 -9.78 -8.35 -11.76
N LYS A 384 -11.09 -8.45 -11.55
CA LYS A 384 -11.85 -9.69 -11.70
C LYS A 384 -11.73 -10.19 -13.14
N CYS A 385 -11.54 -11.50 -13.31
CA CYS A 385 -11.33 -12.15 -14.61
C CYS A 385 -10.01 -11.81 -15.33
N PHE A 386 -9.16 -10.94 -14.77
CA PHE A 386 -7.83 -10.65 -15.30
C PHE A 386 -6.71 -11.18 -14.39
N ILE A 387 -6.77 -10.88 -13.09
CA ILE A 387 -5.81 -11.40 -12.10
C ILE A 387 -6.32 -12.71 -11.51
N ASN A 388 -5.59 -13.81 -11.74
CA ASN A 388 -5.85 -15.07 -11.04
C ASN A 388 -5.29 -15.00 -9.62
N GLN A 389 -6.17 -14.67 -8.66
CA GLN A 389 -5.74 -14.44 -7.28
C GLN A 389 -5.23 -15.70 -6.57
N GLN A 390 -5.78 -16.87 -6.87
CA GLN A 390 -5.32 -18.12 -6.26
C GLN A 390 -3.89 -18.43 -6.70
N LYS A 391 -3.61 -18.35 -8.02
CA LYS A 391 -2.25 -18.52 -8.55
C LYS A 391 -1.29 -17.49 -7.98
N LEU A 392 -1.67 -16.21 -7.96
CA LEU A 392 -0.84 -15.14 -7.38
C LEU A 392 -0.45 -15.45 -5.93
N LYS A 393 -1.41 -15.89 -5.10
CA LYS A 393 -1.13 -16.27 -3.70
C LYS A 393 -0.15 -17.44 -3.61
N VAL A 394 -0.31 -18.47 -4.43
CA VAL A 394 0.61 -19.61 -4.49
C VAL A 394 2.03 -19.16 -4.86
N CYS A 395 2.18 -18.29 -5.87
CA CYS A 395 3.49 -17.77 -6.27
C CYS A 395 4.14 -16.90 -5.19
N ILE A 396 3.36 -16.11 -4.45
CA ILE A 396 3.86 -15.27 -3.35
C ILE A 396 4.28 -16.12 -2.15
N GLU A 397 3.52 -17.19 -1.85
CA GLU A 397 3.90 -18.16 -0.83
C GLU A 397 5.18 -18.91 -1.24
N ASP A 398 5.28 -19.38 -2.49
CA ASP A 398 6.49 -20.02 -3.02
C ASP A 398 7.72 -19.08 -2.92
N ALA A 399 7.58 -17.81 -3.31
CA ALA A 399 8.63 -16.81 -3.15
C ALA A 399 9.08 -16.68 -1.69
N PHE A 400 8.14 -16.63 -0.74
CA PHE A 400 8.45 -16.56 0.68
C PHE A 400 9.20 -17.80 1.16
N GLN A 401 8.74 -19.01 0.80
CA GLN A 401 9.38 -20.28 1.18
C GLN A 401 10.79 -20.41 0.60
N ARG A 402 11.00 -20.00 -0.66
CA ARG A 402 12.34 -19.95 -1.29
C ARG A 402 13.29 -19.05 -0.51
N ILE A 403 12.85 -17.83 -0.17
CA ILE A 403 13.66 -16.87 0.61
C ILE A 403 13.98 -17.42 2.01
N GLN A 404 12.99 -18.00 2.70
CA GLN A 404 13.22 -18.62 4.01
C GLN A 404 14.23 -19.77 3.95
N THR A 405 14.12 -20.62 2.93
CA THR A 405 15.00 -21.78 2.74
C THR A 405 16.44 -21.35 2.46
N SER A 406 16.65 -20.34 1.61
CA SER A 406 17.97 -19.78 1.32
C SER A 406 18.66 -19.20 2.57
N ILE A 407 17.90 -18.72 3.56
CA ILE A 407 18.48 -18.25 4.83
C ILE A 407 18.92 -19.40 5.71
N LYS A 408 18.12 -20.47 5.77
CA LYS A 408 18.46 -21.67 6.55
C LYS A 408 19.72 -22.36 6.01
N GLN A 409 19.96 -22.30 4.70
CA GLN A 409 21.16 -22.86 4.06
C GLN A 409 22.43 -22.01 4.25
N LYS A 410 22.30 -20.72 4.61
CA LYS A 410 23.43 -19.83 4.95
C LYS A 410 23.76 -19.82 6.46
N LEU A 411 23.00 -20.56 7.27
CA LEU A 411 23.27 -20.83 8.69
C LEU A 411 24.04 -22.15 8.79
#